data_AF-A0A7E5A1G1-F1
#
_entry.id   AF-A0A7E5A1G1-F1
#
_cell.length_a   1.000
_cell.length_b   1.000
_cell.length_c   1.000
_cell.angle_alpha   90.00
_cell.angle_beta   90.00
_cell.angle_gamma   90.00
#
_symmetry.space_group_name_H-M   'P 1'
#
loop_
_entity.id
_entity.type
_entity.pdbx_description
1 polymer ?
#
loop_
_entity_poly.entity_id
_entity_poly.type
_entity_poly.pdbx_seq_one_letter_code
_entity_poly.pdbx_strand_id
1 'polypeptide(L)'
;MSDDRNNLYLSKKDSDVTLVIGETELRAHRSILSEGSEYFQAMFSNNFIEAKSDRIILKETNKHVFKVVLEYIYTRSVEYIYDDAIDSHSFDKIFAIFACARYYIVDDLVNEVLLFVEENCPATQMLNNAIEYSIDELITSSTMFFQANAHNIVKYETFEQLTPLAVEHLLKHRLNTRESTIFEALVKWMRTYPEDSAWFPHLLDYIDLYLIEKEQLNILFAPTKLMNRNFCRNLLTPQRVLLKRRRRRRRNA
;
A
#
# COMPACT_ATOMS: atom_id res chain seq x y z
N MET A 1 -21.44 27.51 13.25
CA MET A 1 -21.77 26.07 13.21
C MET A 1 -20.52 25.18 13.34
N SER A 2 -19.43 25.40 12.60
CA SER A 2 -18.15 24.68 12.80
C SER A 2 -17.52 24.97 14.17
N ASP A 3 -17.49 26.23 14.60
CA ASP A 3 -16.91 26.66 15.88
C ASP A 3 -17.61 26.02 17.09
N ASP A 4 -18.92 25.81 17.00
CA ASP A 4 -19.72 25.16 18.05
C ASP A 4 -19.35 23.67 18.21
N ARG A 5 -19.09 22.97 17.10
CA ARG A 5 -18.70 21.55 17.15
C ARG A 5 -17.28 21.36 17.67
N ASN A 6 -16.35 22.25 17.31
CA ASN A 6 -15.00 22.22 17.87
C ASN A 6 -15.03 22.43 19.40
N ASN A 7 -15.85 23.38 19.88
CA ASN A 7 -16.05 23.60 21.31
C ASN A 7 -16.65 22.36 22.01
N LEU A 8 -17.58 21.66 21.38
CA LEU A 8 -18.11 20.38 21.91
C LEU A 8 -17.06 19.27 21.92
N TYR A 9 -16.19 19.21 20.92
CA TYR A 9 -15.07 18.27 20.88
C TYR A 9 -14.09 18.51 22.03
N LEU A 10 -13.75 19.77 22.33
CA LEU A 10 -12.79 20.12 23.38
C LEU A 10 -13.39 20.02 24.79
N SER A 11 -14.60 20.55 24.99
CA SER A 11 -15.22 20.62 26.33
C SER A 11 -15.81 19.31 26.83
N LYS A 12 -16.20 18.40 25.91
CA LYS A 12 -16.92 17.15 26.22
C LYS A 12 -18.22 17.37 27.01
N LYS A 13 -18.76 18.59 26.99
CA LYS A 13 -19.98 18.95 27.69
C LYS A 13 -21.16 18.23 27.04
N ASP A 14 -22.05 17.66 27.86
CA ASP A 14 -23.25 16.95 27.43
C ASP A 14 -23.00 15.70 26.58
N SER A 15 -21.80 15.11 26.66
CA SER A 15 -21.48 13.81 26.05
C SER A 15 -22.29 12.66 26.64
N ASP A 16 -22.96 11.92 25.77
CA ASP A 16 -23.95 10.86 26.04
C ASP A 16 -23.45 9.45 25.66
N VAL A 17 -22.19 9.34 25.27
CA VAL A 17 -21.50 8.06 25.04
C VAL A 17 -20.01 8.15 25.36
N THR A 18 -19.44 7.04 25.81
CA THR A 18 -18.01 6.84 26.04
C THR A 18 -17.50 5.72 25.14
N LEU A 19 -16.58 6.05 24.24
CA LEU A 19 -15.89 5.11 23.37
C LEU A 19 -14.65 4.59 24.09
N VAL A 20 -14.52 3.27 24.23
CA VAL A 20 -13.45 2.60 24.97
C VAL A 20 -12.54 1.88 23.98
N ILE A 21 -11.27 2.29 23.93
CA ILE A 21 -10.23 1.72 23.06
C ILE A 21 -9.06 1.27 23.95
N GLY A 22 -8.99 -0.04 24.24
CA GLY A 22 -8.08 -0.56 25.25
C GLY A 22 -8.33 0.10 26.62
N GLU A 23 -7.33 0.75 27.19
CA GLU A 23 -7.43 1.49 28.46
C GLU A 23 -7.83 2.97 28.27
N THR A 24 -8.03 3.42 27.03
CA THR A 24 -8.37 4.81 26.73
C THR A 24 -9.88 4.99 26.61
N GLU A 25 -10.42 5.97 27.33
CA GLU A 25 -11.83 6.36 27.25
C GLU A 25 -11.97 7.73 26.57
N LEU A 26 -12.85 7.82 25.57
CA LEU A 26 -13.14 9.03 24.82
C LEU A 26 -14.63 9.36 24.95
N ARG A 27 -14.96 10.46 25.63
CA ARG A 27 -16.33 10.98 25.69
C ARG A 27 -16.71 11.62 24.36
N ALA A 28 -17.92 11.34 23.88
CA ALA A 28 -18.41 11.82 22.60
C ALA A 28 -19.94 12.03 22.60
N HIS A 29 -20.48 12.51 21.47
CA HIS A 29 -21.91 12.76 21.25
C HIS A 29 -22.44 11.83 20.17
N ARG A 30 -23.46 11.02 20.51
CA ARG A 30 -24.08 10.07 19.56
C ARG A 30 -24.62 10.76 18.31
N SER A 31 -25.21 11.94 18.47
CA SER A 31 -25.76 12.72 17.35
C SER A 31 -24.67 13.11 16.34
N ILE A 32 -23.54 13.62 16.82
CA ILE A 32 -22.41 14.03 15.98
C ILE A 32 -21.76 12.79 15.32
N LEU A 33 -21.55 11.73 16.09
CA LEU A 33 -21.01 10.46 15.56
C LEU A 33 -21.92 9.88 14.47
N SER A 34 -23.23 9.86 14.67
CA SER A 34 -24.21 9.34 13.69
C SER A 34 -24.26 10.18 12.42
N GLU A 35 -24.04 11.49 12.52
CA GLU A 35 -24.04 12.37 11.36
C GLU A 35 -22.74 12.25 10.54
N GLY A 36 -21.61 11.99 11.20
CA GLY A 36 -20.30 11.89 10.55
C GLY A 36 -19.87 10.47 10.18
N SER A 37 -20.63 9.44 10.52
CA SER A 37 -20.24 8.04 10.33
C SER A 37 -21.46 7.14 10.23
N GLU A 38 -21.63 6.46 9.10
CA GLU A 38 -22.72 5.49 8.91
C GLU A 38 -22.58 4.30 9.85
N TYR A 39 -21.35 3.92 10.22
CA TYR A 39 -21.09 2.90 11.23
C TYR A 39 -21.75 3.25 12.56
N PHE A 40 -21.53 4.47 13.06
CA PHE A 40 -22.14 4.92 14.32
C PHE A 40 -23.63 5.18 14.17
N GLN A 41 -24.09 5.66 13.01
CA GLN A 41 -25.51 5.80 12.71
C GLN A 41 -26.23 4.45 12.84
N ALA A 42 -25.70 3.40 12.19
CA ALA A 42 -26.25 2.05 12.26
C ALA A 42 -26.16 1.47 13.68
N MET A 43 -25.04 1.69 14.38
CA MET A 43 -24.85 1.24 15.76
C MET A 43 -25.92 1.82 16.69
N PHE A 44 -26.23 3.12 16.57
CA PHE A 44 -27.15 3.80 17.49
C PHE A 44 -28.62 3.73 17.07
N SER A 45 -28.92 3.45 15.80
CA SER A 45 -30.30 3.31 15.32
C SER A 45 -30.92 1.95 15.64
N ASN A 46 -30.09 0.93 15.89
CA ASN A 46 -30.58 -0.43 16.09
C ASN A 46 -30.96 -0.70 17.55
N ASN A 47 -31.94 -1.59 17.78
CA ASN A 47 -32.38 -1.99 19.13
C ASN A 47 -31.40 -2.92 19.86
N PHE A 48 -30.13 -2.93 19.48
CA PHE A 48 -29.10 -3.74 20.13
C PHE A 48 -28.76 -3.22 21.53
N ILE A 49 -28.19 -4.09 22.37
CA ILE A 49 -27.83 -3.75 23.75
C ILE A 49 -26.77 -2.64 23.75
N GLU A 50 -25.84 -2.70 22.80
CA GLU A 50 -24.79 -1.73 22.56
C GLU A 50 -25.37 -0.34 22.27
N ALA A 51 -26.45 -0.25 21.50
CA ALA A 51 -27.10 1.03 21.21
C ALA A 51 -27.61 1.72 22.48
N LYS A 52 -28.02 0.95 23.49
CA LYS A 52 -28.51 1.43 24.80
C LYS A 52 -27.40 1.61 25.83
N SER A 53 -26.22 1.05 25.59
CA SER A 53 -25.06 1.17 26.49
C SER A 53 -24.43 2.54 26.33
N ASP A 54 -24.21 3.26 27.43
CA ASP A 54 -23.44 4.51 27.48
C ASP A 54 -21.94 4.29 27.23
N ARG A 55 -21.48 3.03 27.22
CA ARG A 55 -20.09 2.63 26.96
C ARG A 55 -20.01 1.69 25.77
N ILE A 56 -19.24 2.08 24.76
CA ILE A 56 -19.03 1.32 23.52
C ILE A 56 -17.58 0.89 23.44
N ILE A 57 -17.33 -0.42 23.33
CA ILE A 57 -15.97 -0.95 23.19
C ILE A 57 -15.62 -1.03 21.71
N LEU A 58 -14.60 -0.29 21.30
CA LEU A 58 -14.05 -0.30 19.95
C LEU A 58 -12.84 -1.24 19.93
N LYS A 59 -13.07 -2.49 19.52
CA LYS A 59 -12.03 -3.52 19.44
C LYS A 59 -11.10 -3.24 18.25
N GLU A 60 -9.85 -3.71 18.36
CA GLU A 60 -8.86 -3.70 17.27
C GLU A 60 -8.61 -2.32 16.63
N THR A 61 -8.95 -1.24 17.34
CA THR A 61 -8.82 0.13 16.86
C THR A 61 -7.56 0.77 17.44
N ASN A 62 -6.73 1.37 16.60
CA ASN A 62 -5.60 2.18 17.06
C ASN A 62 -6.10 3.50 17.64
N LYS A 63 -5.89 3.72 18.94
CA LYS A 63 -6.38 4.92 19.65
C LYS A 63 -5.86 6.24 19.08
N HIS A 64 -4.64 6.28 18.55
CA HIS A 64 -4.05 7.51 18.04
C HIS A 64 -4.66 7.89 16.70
N VAL A 65 -4.84 6.90 15.82
CA VAL A 65 -5.48 7.07 14.52
C VAL A 65 -6.96 7.42 14.68
N PHE A 66 -7.67 6.72 15.57
CA PHE A 66 -9.09 6.98 15.78
C PHE A 66 -9.36 8.37 16.36
N LYS A 67 -8.47 8.92 17.19
CA LYS A 67 -8.61 10.31 17.66
C LYS A 67 -8.63 11.31 16.51
N VAL A 68 -7.81 11.10 15.49
CA VAL A 68 -7.81 11.93 14.27
C VAL A 68 -9.13 11.80 13.52
N VAL A 69 -9.61 10.57 13.30
CA VAL A 69 -10.91 10.34 12.65
C VAL A 69 -12.06 10.97 13.46
N LEU A 70 -12.03 10.82 14.78
CA LEU A 70 -13.02 11.41 15.68
C LEU A 70 -12.99 12.94 15.64
N GLU A 71 -11.81 13.54 15.64
CA GLU A 71 -11.66 14.98 15.52
C GLU A 71 -12.21 15.49 14.19
N TYR A 72 -11.90 14.82 13.08
CA TYR A 72 -12.48 15.13 11.77
C TYR A 72 -14.02 15.04 11.78
N ILE A 73 -14.60 14.00 12.39
CA ILE A 73 -16.08 13.89 12.52
C ILE A 73 -16.69 15.15 13.16
N TYR A 74 -15.99 15.77 14.11
CA TYR A 74 -16.45 16.98 14.79
C TYR A 74 -16.15 18.26 14.00
N THR A 75 -14.93 18.40 13.48
CA THR A 75 -14.43 19.68 12.95
C THR A 75 -14.58 19.81 11.44
N ARG A 76 -14.67 18.69 10.73
CA ARG A 76 -14.58 18.59 9.26
C ARG A 76 -13.29 19.23 8.71
N SER A 77 -12.22 19.22 9.49
CA SER A 77 -10.91 19.76 9.09
C SER A 77 -9.86 18.66 9.05
N VAL A 78 -9.01 18.71 8.03
CA VAL A 78 -7.88 17.81 7.79
C VAL A 78 -6.52 18.52 7.82
N GLU A 79 -6.49 19.83 8.04
CA GLU A 79 -5.25 20.64 7.93
C GLU A 79 -4.14 20.10 8.85
N TYR A 80 -4.48 19.77 10.09
CA TYR A 80 -3.53 19.19 11.06
C TYR A 80 -3.07 17.77 10.73
N ILE A 81 -3.76 17.06 9.82
CA ILE A 81 -3.38 15.71 9.38
C ILE A 81 -2.15 15.78 8.47
N TYR A 82 -2.08 16.84 7.66
CA TYR A 82 -1.06 17.00 6.61
C TYR A 82 0.12 17.87 7.04
N ASP A 83 -0.06 18.77 8.02
CA ASP A 83 1.03 19.61 8.54
C ASP A 83 2.21 18.79 9.08
N ASP A 84 1.95 17.65 9.74
CA ASP A 84 3.00 16.72 10.21
C ASP A 84 3.60 15.86 9.07
N ALA A 85 2.89 15.71 7.94
CA ALA A 85 3.24 14.78 6.86
C ALA A 85 4.28 15.35 5.88
N ILE A 86 4.50 16.66 5.90
CA ILE A 86 5.44 17.35 5.02
C ILE A 86 6.89 17.21 5.53
N ASP A 87 7.09 17.11 6.85
CA ASP A 87 8.43 17.09 7.46
C ASP A 87 8.87 15.70 7.97
N SER A 88 7.93 14.77 8.20
CA SER A 88 8.22 13.40 8.67
C SER A 88 7.72 12.36 7.67
N HIS A 89 8.65 11.70 6.97
CA HIS A 89 8.40 10.68 5.94
C HIS A 89 7.64 9.44 6.43
N SER A 90 6.33 9.50 6.66
CA SER A 90 5.51 8.29 6.72
C SER A 90 4.08 8.55 6.28
N PHE A 91 3.82 8.28 5.00
CA PHE A 91 2.47 8.08 4.48
C PHE A 91 1.74 6.94 5.21
N ASP A 92 2.45 6.09 5.97
CA ASP A 92 1.83 5.02 6.77
C ASP A 92 0.82 5.59 7.77
N LYS A 93 1.07 6.77 8.38
CA LYS A 93 0.07 7.43 9.24
C LYS A 93 -1.18 7.83 8.46
N ILE A 94 -1.00 8.36 7.25
CA ILE A 94 -2.10 8.77 6.37
C ILE A 94 -2.92 7.56 5.93
N PHE A 95 -2.27 6.47 5.51
CA PHE A 95 -2.96 5.25 5.13
C PHE A 95 -3.61 4.53 6.32
N ALA A 96 -3.03 4.63 7.52
CA ALA A 96 -3.70 4.17 8.73
C ALA A 96 -4.98 4.98 9.02
N ILE A 97 -4.95 6.31 8.82
CA ILE A 97 -6.15 7.17 8.91
C ILE A 97 -7.17 6.78 7.85
N PHE A 98 -6.75 6.56 6.60
CA PHE A 98 -7.62 6.04 5.54
C PHE A 98 -8.30 4.73 5.96
N ALA A 99 -7.54 3.74 6.45
CA ALA A 99 -8.08 2.45 6.84
C ALA A 99 -9.08 2.58 8.00
N CYS A 100 -8.78 3.44 8.97
CA CYS A 100 -9.67 3.73 10.08
C CYS A 100 -10.95 4.46 9.61
N ALA A 101 -10.82 5.48 8.76
CA ALA A 101 -11.96 6.21 8.20
C ALA A 101 -12.87 5.29 7.39
N ARG A 102 -12.29 4.40 6.56
CA ARG A 102 -13.01 3.38 5.79
C ARG A 102 -13.73 2.39 6.70
N TYR A 103 -13.09 1.92 7.78
CA TYR A 103 -13.72 1.01 8.74
C TYR A 103 -14.93 1.64 9.44
N TYR A 104 -14.80 2.91 9.83
CA TYR A 104 -15.88 3.67 10.47
C TYR A 104 -16.82 4.36 9.49
N ILE A 105 -16.69 4.10 8.17
CA ILE A 105 -17.56 4.64 7.12
C ILE A 105 -17.69 6.17 7.22
N VAL A 106 -16.54 6.84 7.24
CA VAL A 106 -16.40 8.30 7.21
C VAL A 106 -15.98 8.71 5.79
N ASP A 107 -16.90 8.57 4.84
CA ASP A 107 -16.60 8.64 3.40
C ASP A 107 -15.99 9.98 2.96
N ASP A 108 -16.43 11.09 3.54
CA ASP A 108 -15.86 12.41 3.27
C ASP A 108 -14.34 12.44 3.56
N LEU A 109 -13.92 11.88 4.70
CA LEU A 109 -12.50 11.78 5.07
C LEU A 109 -11.74 10.79 4.17
N VAL A 110 -12.37 9.67 3.81
CA VAL A 110 -11.79 8.70 2.88
C VAL A 110 -11.44 9.38 1.56
N ASN A 111 -12.38 10.15 1.00
CA ASN A 111 -12.19 10.87 -0.25
C ASN A 111 -11.10 11.96 -0.13
N GLU A 112 -11.12 12.75 0.95
CA GLU A 112 -10.10 13.78 1.18
C GLU A 112 -8.68 13.18 1.30
N VAL A 113 -8.53 12.06 2.01
CA VAL A 113 -7.24 11.38 2.14
C VAL A 113 -6.78 10.80 0.80
N LEU A 114 -7.67 10.21 0.01
CA LEU A 114 -7.33 9.67 -1.32
C LEU A 114 -6.85 10.79 -2.26
N LEU A 115 -7.55 11.92 -2.31
CA LEU A 115 -7.12 13.08 -3.09
C LEU A 115 -5.73 13.56 -2.67
N PHE A 116 -5.49 13.70 -1.36
CA PHE A 116 -4.17 14.10 -0.86
C PHE A 116 -3.07 13.11 -1.26
N VAL A 117 -3.33 11.80 -1.16
CA VAL A 117 -2.39 10.74 -1.53
C VAL A 117 -2.07 10.79 -3.02
N GLU A 118 -3.06 10.96 -3.89
CA GLU A 118 -2.83 11.04 -5.34
C GLU A 118 -1.96 12.23 -5.74
N GLU A 119 -2.10 13.37 -5.04
CA GLU A 119 -1.36 14.59 -5.35
C GLU A 119 0.06 14.62 -4.75
N ASN A 120 0.26 14.01 -3.58
CA ASN A 120 1.47 14.22 -2.77
C ASN A 120 2.28 12.95 -2.49
N CYS A 121 1.70 11.75 -2.66
CA CYS A 121 2.38 10.51 -2.29
C CYS A 121 3.43 10.08 -3.32
N PRO A 122 4.69 9.81 -2.92
CA PRO A 122 5.66 9.19 -3.79
C PRO A 122 5.11 7.86 -4.34
N ALA A 123 5.24 7.64 -5.65
CA ALA A 123 4.63 6.50 -6.33
C ALA A 123 4.98 5.13 -5.70
N THR A 124 6.18 4.97 -5.15
CA THR A 124 6.62 3.76 -4.44
C THR A 124 5.80 3.52 -3.17
N GLN A 125 5.67 4.55 -2.34
CA GLN A 125 4.87 4.53 -1.12
C GLN A 125 3.39 4.32 -1.43
N MET A 126 2.89 5.00 -2.47
CA MET A 126 1.52 4.86 -2.94
C MET A 126 1.21 3.42 -3.34
N LEU A 127 2.04 2.78 -4.18
CA LEU A 127 1.82 1.40 -4.61
C LEU A 127 1.92 0.41 -3.45
N ASN A 128 2.93 0.55 -2.58
CA ASN A 128 3.14 -0.31 -1.43
C ASN A 128 1.89 -0.33 -0.54
N ASN A 129 1.42 0.85 -0.15
CA ASN A 129 0.27 1.00 0.73
C ASN A 129 -1.04 0.67 0.01
N ALA A 130 -1.20 1.02 -1.26
CA ALA A 130 -2.41 0.68 -2.01
C ALA A 130 -2.63 -0.84 -2.08
N ILE A 131 -1.55 -1.63 -2.23
CA ILE A 131 -1.62 -3.09 -2.16
C ILE A 131 -1.93 -3.56 -0.74
N GLU A 132 -1.21 -3.05 0.27
CA GLU A 132 -1.40 -3.44 1.67
C GLU A 132 -2.84 -3.21 2.16
N TYR A 133 -3.42 -2.05 1.80
CA TYR A 133 -4.78 -1.67 2.19
C TYR A 133 -5.84 -2.07 1.17
N SER A 134 -5.46 -2.73 0.06
CA SER A 134 -6.36 -3.17 -1.02
C SER A 134 -7.22 -2.02 -1.56
N ILE A 135 -6.57 -1.01 -2.14
CA ILE A 135 -7.19 0.19 -2.72
C ILE A 135 -7.03 0.12 -4.24
N ASP A 136 -8.02 -0.46 -4.92
CA ASP A 136 -7.93 -0.84 -6.34
C ASP A 136 -7.68 0.36 -7.28
N GLU A 137 -8.27 1.52 -6.98
CA GLU A 137 -8.08 2.75 -7.76
C GLU A 137 -6.61 3.19 -7.74
N LEU A 138 -6.01 3.23 -6.55
CA LEU A 138 -4.59 3.60 -6.38
C LEU A 138 -3.64 2.53 -6.91
N ILE A 139 -3.97 1.23 -6.76
CA ILE A 139 -3.20 0.14 -7.37
C ILE A 139 -3.16 0.34 -8.89
N THR A 140 -4.32 0.60 -9.50
CA THR A 140 -4.45 0.80 -10.94
C THR A 140 -3.66 2.02 -11.40
N SER A 141 -3.88 3.17 -10.78
CA SER A 141 -3.20 4.43 -11.11
C SER A 141 -1.68 4.32 -10.95
N SER A 142 -1.22 3.78 -9.81
CA SER A 142 0.20 3.53 -9.56
C SER A 142 0.80 2.60 -10.61
N THR A 143 0.13 1.48 -10.92
CA THR A 143 0.61 0.51 -11.91
C THR A 143 0.80 1.15 -13.28
N MET A 144 -0.16 1.97 -13.73
CA MET A 144 -0.03 2.70 -15.00
C MET A 144 1.17 3.66 -14.98
N PHE A 145 1.37 4.39 -13.87
CA PHE A 145 2.51 5.26 -13.69
C PHE A 145 3.84 4.50 -13.77
N PHE A 146 3.95 3.36 -13.07
CA PHE A 146 5.15 2.51 -13.09
C PHE A 146 5.41 1.93 -14.48
N GLN A 147 4.38 1.47 -15.19
CA GLN A 147 4.51 0.97 -16.55
C GLN A 147 5.02 2.05 -17.50
N ALA A 148 4.46 3.26 -17.45
CA ALA A 148 4.84 4.37 -18.32
C ALA A 148 6.26 4.88 -18.03
N ASN A 149 6.72 4.83 -16.77
CA ASN A 149 7.98 5.41 -16.32
C ASN A 149 9.06 4.37 -15.96
N ALA A 150 8.85 3.10 -16.31
CA ALA A 150 9.67 1.96 -15.88
C ALA A 150 11.17 2.16 -16.09
N HIS A 151 11.58 2.72 -17.24
CA HIS A 151 12.98 2.98 -17.55
C HIS A 151 13.67 3.90 -16.52
N ASN A 152 12.97 4.94 -16.07
CA ASN A 152 13.52 5.91 -15.12
C ASN A 152 13.47 5.39 -13.69
N ILE A 153 12.36 4.75 -13.31
CA ILE A 153 12.15 4.21 -11.96
C ILE A 153 13.20 3.16 -11.61
N VAL A 154 13.49 2.24 -12.53
CA VAL A 154 14.53 1.24 -12.33
C VAL A 154 15.91 1.87 -12.16
N LYS A 155 16.16 3.01 -12.81
CA LYS A 155 17.46 3.69 -12.81
C LYS A 155 17.72 4.50 -11.54
N TYR A 156 16.69 5.09 -10.92
CA TYR A 156 16.83 6.05 -9.82
C TYR A 156 16.68 5.45 -8.41
N GLU A 157 16.97 4.15 -8.23
CA GLU A 157 16.94 3.45 -6.92
C GLU A 157 15.57 3.44 -6.21
N THR A 158 14.52 3.98 -6.83
CA THR A 158 13.16 3.98 -6.26
C THR A 158 12.57 2.57 -6.20
N PHE A 159 13.01 1.68 -7.10
CA PHE A 159 12.58 0.28 -7.11
C PHE A 159 12.92 -0.46 -5.80
N GLU A 160 14.01 -0.08 -5.09
CA GLU A 160 14.43 -0.69 -3.82
C GLU A 160 13.47 -0.40 -2.65
N GLN A 161 12.67 0.65 -2.76
CA GLN A 161 11.69 1.05 -1.75
C GLN A 161 10.40 0.24 -1.84
N LEU A 162 10.21 -0.55 -2.90
CA LEU A 162 9.01 -1.35 -3.09
C LEU A 162 9.01 -2.56 -2.15
N THR A 163 7.84 -2.88 -1.62
CA THR A 163 7.61 -4.10 -0.85
C THR A 163 7.68 -5.33 -1.76
N PRO A 164 7.89 -6.54 -1.21
CA PRO A 164 7.83 -7.78 -1.97
C PRO A 164 6.54 -7.88 -2.82
N LEU A 165 5.37 -7.66 -2.21
CA LEU A 165 4.08 -7.72 -2.89
C LEU A 165 3.97 -6.73 -4.05
N ALA A 166 4.47 -5.50 -3.88
CA ALA A 166 4.49 -4.50 -4.94
C ALA A 166 5.39 -4.90 -6.12
N VAL A 167 6.55 -5.49 -5.85
CA VAL A 167 7.45 -6.01 -6.89
C VAL A 167 6.78 -7.13 -7.68
N GLU A 168 6.20 -8.13 -7.01
CA GLU A 168 5.49 -9.21 -7.70
C GLU A 168 4.33 -8.67 -8.55
N HIS A 169 3.56 -7.73 -8.00
CA HIS A 169 2.47 -7.08 -8.72
C HIS A 169 2.97 -6.41 -10.00
N LEU A 170 4.02 -5.60 -9.92
CA LEU A 170 4.58 -4.91 -11.09
C LEU A 170 5.11 -5.89 -12.16
N LEU A 171 5.78 -6.96 -11.74
CA LEU A 171 6.32 -7.96 -12.65
C LEU A 171 5.18 -8.71 -13.39
N LYS A 172 4.07 -9.01 -12.71
CA LYS A 172 2.88 -9.60 -13.35
C LYS A 172 2.26 -8.69 -14.42
N HIS A 173 2.45 -7.37 -14.33
CA HIS A 173 1.77 -6.39 -15.19
C HIS A 173 2.60 -5.89 -16.38
N ARG A 174 3.78 -6.45 -16.69
CA ARG A 174 4.68 -6.02 -17.79
C ARG A 174 5.07 -4.54 -17.74
N LEU A 175 6.32 -4.28 -17.40
CA LEU A 175 6.90 -2.94 -17.39
C LEU A 175 7.38 -2.54 -18.81
N ASN A 176 7.18 -1.28 -19.20
CA ASN A 176 7.58 -0.79 -20.53
C ASN A 176 9.08 -0.43 -20.57
N THR A 177 9.93 -1.44 -20.37
CA THR A 177 11.39 -1.32 -20.46
C THR A 177 12.01 -2.65 -20.89
N ARG A 178 13.34 -2.71 -21.04
CA ARG A 178 14.04 -3.94 -21.43
C ARG A 178 14.03 -4.95 -20.28
N GLU A 179 13.84 -6.23 -20.60
CA GLU A 179 13.95 -7.34 -19.62
C GLU A 179 15.30 -7.33 -18.89
N SER A 180 16.39 -6.95 -19.57
CA SER A 180 17.71 -6.79 -18.95
C SER A 180 17.69 -5.78 -17.81
N THR A 181 16.99 -4.66 -18.02
CA THR A 181 16.86 -3.57 -17.04
C THR A 181 15.96 -3.99 -15.87
N ILE A 182 14.84 -4.67 -16.13
CA ILE A 182 13.97 -5.21 -15.07
C ILE A 182 14.75 -6.21 -14.21
N PHE A 183 15.49 -7.10 -14.85
CA PHE A 183 16.28 -8.12 -14.18
C PHE A 183 17.41 -7.51 -13.33
N GLU A 184 18.10 -6.48 -13.84
CA GLU A 184 19.08 -5.69 -13.08
C GLU A 184 18.46 -5.06 -11.82
N ALA A 185 17.28 -4.44 -11.96
CA ALA A 185 16.54 -3.85 -10.86
C ALA A 185 16.22 -4.89 -9.78
N LEU A 186 15.70 -6.04 -10.20
CA LEU A 186 15.30 -7.12 -9.31
C LEU A 186 16.50 -7.68 -8.53
N VAL A 187 17.64 -7.89 -9.22
CA VAL A 187 18.88 -8.35 -8.57
C VAL A 187 19.39 -7.33 -7.55
N LYS A 188 19.25 -6.04 -7.80
CA LYS A 188 19.61 -4.98 -6.85
C LYS A 188 18.65 -4.99 -5.65
N TRP A 189 17.35 -5.01 -5.90
CA TRP A 189 16.28 -5.07 -4.89
C TRP A 189 16.44 -6.25 -3.93
N MET A 190 16.80 -7.44 -4.42
CA MET A 190 17.07 -8.61 -3.57
C MET A 190 18.14 -8.38 -2.50
N ARG A 191 19.12 -7.50 -2.76
CA ARG A 191 20.18 -7.23 -1.78
C ARG A 191 19.64 -6.44 -0.59
N THR A 192 18.55 -5.72 -0.78
CA THR A 192 17.82 -4.96 0.25
C THR A 192 16.96 -5.89 1.12
N TYR A 193 16.48 -7.02 0.57
CA TYR A 193 15.60 -7.99 1.26
C TYR A 193 16.21 -9.42 1.27
N PRO A 194 17.32 -9.65 2.00
CA PRO A 194 18.02 -10.94 1.97
C PRO A 194 17.21 -12.11 2.56
N GLU A 195 16.32 -11.82 3.53
CA GLU A 195 15.49 -12.83 4.19
C GLU A 195 14.44 -13.43 3.24
N ASP A 196 14.00 -12.68 2.24
CA ASP A 196 13.01 -13.11 1.23
C ASP A 196 13.65 -13.84 0.03
N SER A 197 14.93 -14.23 0.15
CA SER A 197 15.70 -14.86 -0.94
C SER A 197 15.08 -16.16 -1.47
N ALA A 198 14.29 -16.87 -0.66
CA ALA A 198 13.57 -18.08 -1.07
C ALA A 198 12.44 -17.79 -2.08
N TRP A 199 11.91 -16.57 -2.10
CA TRP A 199 10.80 -16.16 -2.97
C TRP A 199 11.26 -15.72 -4.37
N PHE A 200 12.52 -15.31 -4.49
CA PHE A 200 13.08 -14.79 -5.74
C PHE A 200 12.95 -15.70 -6.97
N PRO A 201 13.16 -17.03 -6.88
CA PRO A 201 12.92 -17.93 -8.01
C PRO A 201 11.57 -17.77 -8.69
N HIS A 202 10.51 -17.52 -7.90
CA HIS A 202 9.15 -17.32 -8.40
C HIS A 202 9.03 -15.99 -9.16
N LEU A 203 9.71 -14.94 -8.72
CA LEU A 203 9.70 -13.64 -9.40
C LEU A 203 10.33 -13.71 -10.81
N LEU A 204 11.28 -14.62 -11.02
CA LEU A 204 11.91 -14.81 -12.33
C LEU A 204 10.97 -15.42 -13.39
N ASP A 205 9.89 -16.07 -12.98
CA ASP A 205 8.90 -16.61 -13.92
C ASP A 205 8.13 -15.51 -14.67
N TYR A 206 8.18 -14.28 -14.15
CA TYR A 206 7.58 -13.09 -14.77
C TYR A 206 8.55 -12.32 -15.67
N ILE A 207 9.82 -12.72 -15.74
CA ILE A 207 10.85 -12.05 -16.55
C ILE A 207 11.21 -12.94 -17.74
N ASP A 208 11.16 -12.36 -18.93
CA ASP A 208 11.49 -13.03 -20.19
C ASP A 208 13.01 -13.11 -20.36
N LEU A 209 13.68 -13.96 -19.56
CA LEU A 209 15.14 -14.11 -19.54
C LEU A 209 15.77 -14.48 -20.90
N TYR A 210 14.96 -14.90 -21.88
CA TYR A 210 15.43 -15.16 -23.25
C TYR A 210 15.73 -13.88 -24.05
N LEU A 211 15.21 -12.73 -23.60
CA LEU A 211 15.47 -11.42 -24.19
C LEU A 211 16.76 -10.77 -23.65
N ILE A 212 17.42 -11.41 -22.69
CA ILE A 212 18.64 -10.91 -22.06
C ILE A 212 19.86 -11.59 -22.68
N GLU A 213 20.88 -10.81 -23.02
CA GLU A 213 22.12 -11.33 -23.59
C GLU A 213 22.86 -12.22 -22.58
N LYS A 214 23.47 -13.30 -23.08
CA LYS A 214 24.13 -14.29 -22.22
C LYS A 214 25.31 -13.70 -21.43
N GLU A 215 26.07 -12.78 -22.02
CA GLU A 215 27.14 -12.08 -21.30
C GLU A 215 26.58 -11.24 -20.15
N GLN A 216 25.50 -10.50 -20.38
CA GLN A 216 24.82 -9.71 -19.33
C GLN A 216 24.29 -10.59 -18.21
N LEU A 217 23.62 -11.69 -18.53
CA LEU A 217 23.16 -12.66 -17.52
C LEU A 217 24.32 -13.17 -16.66
N ASN A 218 25.45 -13.53 -17.26
CA ASN A 218 26.61 -14.00 -16.51
C ASN A 218 27.19 -12.92 -15.57
N ILE A 219 27.25 -11.66 -16.01
CA ILE A 219 27.73 -10.54 -15.19
C ILE A 219 26.80 -10.30 -13.99
N LEU A 220 25.49 -10.33 -14.21
CA LEU A 220 24.50 -10.07 -13.17
C LEU A 220 24.36 -11.23 -12.17
N PHE A 221 24.59 -12.47 -12.63
CA PHE A 221 24.59 -13.66 -11.80
C PHE A 221 25.92 -13.93 -11.07
N ALA A 222 27.04 -13.39 -11.54
CA ALA A 222 28.35 -13.60 -10.92
C ALA A 222 28.46 -13.08 -9.45
N PRO A 223 27.95 -11.89 -9.10
CA PRO A 223 28.04 -11.36 -7.73
C PRO A 223 26.96 -11.88 -6.77
N THR A 224 25.88 -12.49 -7.26
CA THR A 224 24.78 -12.98 -6.43
C THR A 224 25.10 -14.36 -5.84
N LYS A 225 25.68 -14.40 -4.64
CA LYS A 225 25.73 -15.62 -3.79
C LYS A 225 24.34 -16.23 -3.52
N LEU A 226 23.28 -15.49 -3.83
CA LEU A 226 21.87 -15.80 -3.64
C LEU A 226 21.35 -16.94 -4.52
N MET A 227 22.04 -17.28 -5.61
CA MET A 227 21.64 -18.40 -6.44
C MET A 227 22.68 -19.52 -6.41
N ASN A 228 22.26 -20.67 -5.89
CA ASN A 228 23.03 -21.90 -6.04
C ASN A 228 23.36 -22.12 -7.52
N ARG A 229 24.60 -22.51 -7.86
CA ARG A 229 25.02 -22.88 -9.23
C ARG A 229 24.03 -23.80 -9.95
N ASN A 230 23.33 -24.66 -9.21
CA ASN A 230 22.29 -25.54 -9.76
C ASN A 230 21.05 -24.78 -10.24
N PHE A 231 20.65 -23.71 -9.58
CA PHE A 231 19.51 -22.88 -9.97
C PHE A 231 19.80 -22.10 -11.25
N CYS A 232 20.92 -21.37 -11.34
CA CYS A 232 21.34 -20.70 -12.58
C CYS A 232 21.51 -21.69 -13.74
N ARG A 233 22.06 -22.89 -13.46
CA ARG A 233 22.24 -23.95 -14.47
C ARG A 233 20.90 -24.51 -14.94
N ASN A 234 19.91 -24.67 -14.05
CA ASN A 234 18.56 -25.13 -14.36
C ASN A 234 17.70 -24.06 -15.04
N LEU A 235 17.97 -22.77 -14.84
CA LEU A 235 17.29 -21.67 -15.54
C LEU A 235 17.82 -21.50 -16.97
N LEU A 236 19.14 -21.66 -17.16
CA LEU A 236 19.81 -21.53 -18.45
C LEU A 236 19.73 -22.81 -19.33
N THR A 237 19.31 -23.96 -18.78
CA THR A 237 19.20 -25.24 -19.53
C THR A 237 17.91 -25.39 -20.36
N PRO A 238 16.70 -25.02 -19.89
CA PRO A 238 15.47 -24.96 -20.69
C PRO A 238 15.60 -24.00 -21.88
N GLN A 239 16.32 -22.89 -21.70
CA GLN A 239 16.64 -21.94 -22.77
C GLN A 239 17.36 -22.64 -23.94
N ARG A 240 18.28 -23.58 -23.68
CA ARG A 240 18.98 -24.36 -24.73
C ARG A 240 18.06 -25.31 -25.50
N VAL A 241 17.03 -25.86 -24.85
CA VAL A 241 16.12 -26.85 -25.45
C VAL A 241 15.06 -26.18 -26.33
N LEU A 242 14.52 -25.03 -25.88
CA LEU A 242 13.53 -24.26 -26.64
C LEU A 242 14.15 -23.51 -27.83
N LEU A 243 15.40 -23.04 -27.72
CA LEU A 243 16.18 -22.51 -28.86
C LEU A 243 16.35 -23.53 -29.99
N LYS A 244 16.55 -24.83 -29.67
CA LYS A 244 16.61 -25.91 -30.68
C LYS A 244 15.26 -26.15 -31.36
N ARG A 245 14.14 -26.05 -30.63
CA ARG A 245 12.79 -26.25 -31.18
C ARG A 245 12.35 -25.10 -32.10
N ARG A 246 12.68 -23.84 -31.78
CA ARG A 246 12.35 -22.68 -32.64
C ARG A 246 13.29 -22.51 -33.85
N ARG A 247 14.58 -22.86 -33.74
CA ARG A 247 15.50 -22.90 -34.91
C ARG A 247 15.10 -23.95 -35.95
N ARG A 248 14.47 -25.06 -35.54
CA ARG A 248 13.89 -26.05 -36.47
C ARG A 248 12.63 -25.53 -37.17
N ARG A 249 11.76 -24.78 -36.48
CA ARG A 249 10.56 -24.18 -37.08
C ARG A 249 10.88 -23.06 -38.08
N ARG A 250 11.95 -22.29 -37.88
CA ARG A 250 12.41 -21.24 -38.82
C ARG A 250 13.24 -21.75 -40.02
N ARG A 251 13.64 -23.02 -40.06
CA ARG A 251 14.32 -23.63 -41.22
C ARG A 251 13.38 -24.38 -42.16
N ASN A 252 12.14 -24.60 -41.74
CA ASN A 252 11.11 -25.35 -42.45
C ASN A 252 9.93 -24.47 -42.89
N ALA A 253 10.08 -23.15 -42.81
CA ALA A 253 9.18 -22.10 -43.30
C ALA A 253 10.04 -21.09 -44.06
#